data_AF-A0A9P9IHB0-F1
#
_entry.id   AF-A0A9P9IHB0-F1
#
_cell.length_a   1.000
_cell.length_b   1.000
_cell.length_c   1.000
_cell.angle_alpha   90.00
_cell.angle_beta   90.00
_cell.angle_gamma   90.00
#
_symmetry.space_group_name_H-M   'P 1'
#
loop_
_entity.id
_entity.type
_entity.pdbx_description
1 polymer ?
#
loop_
_entity_poly.entity_id
_entity_poly.type
_entity_poly.pdbx_seq_one_letter_code
_entity_poly.pdbx_strand_id
1 'polypeptide(L)'
;MLHARYQAARDGAVVVNYLYEFYRNASIEPSIVQISHVSLTCDLETAEIWVHWRQGGLHHMELINKCSLRQLPEVESIRSNLRNIVEYSLGERLSDIKKAIPSFASSKAQGSVPTIPEDDCTTTSASPVPFVPKFQFAFPITPSSLQSSSVAGPKSVISEPTSHNIPDLPVADRRGLQAFIENG
;
A
#
# COMPACT_ATOMS: atom_id res chain seq x y z
N MET A 1 -15.00 7.92 -2.66
CA MET A 1 -14.17 7.12 -1.74
C MET A 1 -13.88 5.68 -2.21
N LEU A 2 -14.84 4.92 -2.76
CA LEU A 2 -14.64 3.51 -3.16
C LEU A 2 -13.43 3.26 -4.08
N HIS A 3 -13.24 4.11 -5.10
CA HIS A 3 -12.08 4.00 -6.00
C HIS A 3 -10.74 4.14 -5.27
N ALA A 4 -10.64 5.09 -4.33
CA ALA A 4 -9.44 5.30 -3.52
C ALA A 4 -9.13 4.08 -2.63
N ARG A 5 -10.17 3.42 -2.09
CA ARG A 5 -10.00 2.18 -1.30
C ARG A 5 -9.46 1.04 -2.15
N TYR A 6 -9.97 0.84 -3.37
CA TYR A 6 -9.43 -0.18 -4.27
C TYR A 6 -8.01 0.10 -4.71
N GLN A 7 -7.67 1.37 -4.91
CA GLN A 7 -6.30 1.76 -5.22
C GLN A 7 -5.38 1.48 -4.03
N ALA A 8 -5.78 1.88 -2.82
CA ALA A 8 -5.05 1.60 -1.58
C ALA A 8 -4.86 0.09 -1.35
N ALA A 9 -5.87 -0.74 -1.63
CA ALA A 9 -5.76 -2.20 -1.52
C ALA A 9 -4.71 -2.79 -2.47
N ARG A 10 -4.68 -2.31 -3.72
CA ARG A 10 -3.71 -2.78 -4.73
C ARG A 10 -2.29 -2.35 -4.36
N ASP A 11 -2.11 -1.07 -4.03
CA ASP A 11 -0.81 -0.52 -3.68
C ASP A 11 -0.27 -1.16 -2.39
N GLY A 12 -1.14 -1.33 -1.38
CA GLY A 12 -0.82 -2.04 -0.15
C GLY A 12 -0.36 -3.48 -0.41
N ALA A 13 -1.08 -4.23 -1.24
CA ALA A 13 -0.71 -5.61 -1.58
C ALA A 13 0.66 -5.70 -2.26
N VAL A 14 0.95 -4.80 -3.19
CA VAL A 14 2.25 -4.76 -3.87
C VAL A 14 3.38 -4.49 -2.87
N VAL A 15 3.22 -3.48 -2.01
CA VAL A 15 4.24 -3.10 -1.01
C VAL A 15 4.48 -4.22 -0.01
N VAL A 16 3.43 -4.79 0.55
CA VAL A 16 3.52 -5.87 1.55
C VAL A 16 4.22 -7.10 0.95
N ASN A 17 3.84 -7.49 -0.27
CA ASN A 17 4.46 -8.63 -0.94
C ASN A 17 5.93 -8.37 -1.24
N TYR A 18 6.27 -7.17 -1.74
CA TYR A 18 7.66 -6.80 -1.98
C TYR A 18 8.50 -6.85 -0.70
N LEU A 19 7.98 -6.32 0.40
CA LEU A 19 8.70 -6.33 1.68
C LEU A 19 8.92 -7.76 2.21
N TYR A 20 7.90 -8.63 2.09
CA TYR A 20 8.06 -10.03 2.43
C TYR A 20 9.18 -10.68 1.61
N GLU A 21 9.15 -10.53 0.28
CA GLU A 21 10.18 -11.09 -0.58
C GLU A 21 11.56 -10.47 -0.32
N PHE A 22 11.62 -9.16 -0.03
CA PHE A 22 12.86 -8.47 0.32
C PHE A 22 13.53 -9.10 1.55
N TYR A 23 12.79 -9.28 2.65
CA TYR A 23 13.33 -9.89 3.87
C TYR A 23 13.68 -11.36 3.66
N ARG A 24 12.82 -12.13 2.98
CA ARG A 24 13.09 -13.54 2.66
C ARG A 24 14.36 -13.70 1.83
N ASN A 25 14.56 -12.85 0.83
CA ASN A 25 15.78 -12.81 0.02
C ASN A 25 16.99 -12.34 0.82
N ALA A 26 16.80 -11.55 1.88
CA ALA A 26 17.84 -11.23 2.85
C ALA A 26 18.10 -12.37 3.86
N SER A 27 17.47 -13.55 3.70
CA SER A 27 17.49 -14.67 4.67
C SER A 27 17.00 -14.31 6.07
N ILE A 28 16.09 -13.32 6.14
CA ILE A 28 15.44 -12.87 7.37
C ILE A 28 13.98 -13.30 7.30
N GLU A 29 13.47 -13.95 8.36
CA GLU A 29 12.04 -14.23 8.45
C GLU A 29 11.31 -12.94 8.86
N PRO A 30 10.46 -12.37 7.99
CA PRO A 30 9.79 -11.12 8.30
C PRO A 30 8.69 -11.32 9.34
N SER A 31 8.65 -10.43 10.33
CA SER A 31 7.45 -10.26 11.17
C SER A 31 6.34 -9.52 10.41
N ILE A 32 5.09 -9.69 10.85
CA ILE A 32 3.93 -9.00 10.28
C ILE A 32 4.10 -7.48 10.33
N VAL A 33 4.62 -6.94 11.44
CA VAL A 33 4.79 -5.50 11.62
C VAL A 33 5.79 -4.93 10.61
N GLN A 34 6.93 -5.60 10.39
CA GLN A 34 7.96 -5.15 9.45
C GLN A 34 7.47 -5.07 7.99
N ILE A 35 6.62 -6.01 7.59
CA ILE A 35 6.06 -6.06 6.23
C ILE A 35 4.75 -5.30 6.08
N SER A 36 4.17 -4.82 7.17
CA SER A 36 2.89 -4.10 7.13
C SER A 36 3.01 -2.77 6.38
N HIS A 37 1.91 -2.34 5.77
CA HIS A 37 1.81 -1.04 5.11
C HIS A 37 0.58 -0.30 5.63
N VAL A 38 0.69 1.01 5.82
CA VAL A 38 -0.44 1.84 6.21
C VAL A 38 -0.76 2.82 5.08
N SER A 39 -2.03 2.88 4.70
CA SER A 39 -2.52 3.81 3.69
C SER A 39 -3.62 4.69 4.27
N LEU A 40 -3.68 5.94 3.82
CA LEU A 40 -4.75 6.88 4.15
C LEU A 40 -5.60 7.11 2.90
N THR A 41 -6.92 6.95 3.01
CA THR A 41 -7.87 7.40 1.99
C THR A 41 -8.72 8.52 2.57
N CYS A 42 -8.85 9.63 1.88
CA CYS A 42 -9.71 10.73 2.32
C CYS A 42 -10.56 11.29 1.18
N ASP A 43 -11.66 11.93 1.56
CA ASP A 43 -12.40 12.88 0.73
C ASP A 43 -12.56 14.21 1.48
N LEU A 44 -13.45 15.08 1.01
CA LEU A 44 -13.65 16.40 1.64
C LEU A 44 -14.34 16.33 3.00
N GLU A 45 -14.91 15.19 3.39
CA GLU A 45 -15.70 15.06 4.61
C GLU A 45 -15.06 14.12 5.62
N THR A 46 -14.32 13.11 5.16
CA THR A 46 -13.83 12.03 6.01
C THR A 46 -12.43 11.55 5.60
N ALA A 47 -11.74 10.98 6.58
CA ALA A 47 -10.46 10.29 6.39
C ALA A 47 -10.52 8.89 7.00
N GLU A 48 -9.89 7.93 6.34
CA GLU A 48 -9.87 6.51 6.71
C GLU A 48 -8.42 6.02 6.64
N ILE A 49 -7.91 5.47 7.75
CA ILE A 49 -6.61 4.84 7.84
C ILE A 49 -6.81 3.33 7.72
N TRP A 50 -6.05 2.70 6.83
CA TRP A 50 -6.08 1.28 6.57
C TRP A 50 -4.71 0.66 6.81
N VAL A 51 -4.68 -0.51 7.43
CA VAL A 51 -3.47 -1.32 7.56
C VAL A 51 -3.54 -2.53 6.64
N HIS A 52 -2.42 -2.84 6.01
CA HIS A 52 -2.24 -3.92 5.06
C HIS A 52 -1.15 -4.85 5.56
N TRP A 53 -1.37 -6.15 5.51
CA TRP A 53 -0.37 -7.14 5.89
C TRP A 53 -0.57 -8.46 5.15
N ARG A 54 0.43 -9.35 5.28
CA ARG A 54 0.39 -10.69 4.71
C ARG A 54 0.47 -11.72 5.82
N GLN A 55 -0.38 -12.73 5.78
CA GLN A 55 -0.35 -13.87 6.69
C GLN A 55 -0.80 -15.12 5.95
N GLY A 56 -0.07 -16.24 6.11
CA GLY A 56 -0.43 -17.50 5.45
C GLY A 56 -0.50 -17.43 3.92
N GLY A 57 0.30 -16.55 3.30
CA GLY A 57 0.27 -16.33 1.85
C GLY A 57 -0.86 -15.43 1.35
N LEU A 58 -1.77 -14.98 2.21
CA LEU A 58 -2.88 -14.10 1.86
C LEU A 58 -2.60 -12.65 2.24
N HIS A 59 -3.11 -11.73 1.42
CA HIS A 59 -3.12 -10.31 1.73
C HIS A 59 -4.38 -9.93 2.52
N HIS A 60 -4.20 -9.09 3.54
CA HIS A 60 -5.26 -8.57 4.38
C HIS A 60 -5.21 -7.04 4.38
N MET A 61 -6.39 -6.43 4.45
CA MET A 61 -6.58 -4.98 4.57
C MET A 61 -7.67 -4.73 5.60
N GLU A 62 -7.40 -3.89 6.61
CA GLU A 62 -8.33 -3.59 7.70
C GLU A 62 -8.39 -2.08 7.97
N LEU A 63 -9.61 -1.57 8.21
CA LEU A 63 -9.82 -0.18 8.61
C LEU A 63 -9.50 -0.04 10.10
N ILE A 64 -8.52 0.79 10.43
CA ILE A 64 -8.08 0.94 11.83
C ILE A 64 -8.57 2.24 12.47
N ASN A 65 -8.85 3.27 11.66
CA ASN A 65 -9.40 4.53 12.15
C ASN A 65 -10.18 5.23 11.03
N LYS A 66 -11.27 5.89 11.38
CA LYS A 66 -12.07 6.74 10.50
C LYS A 66 -12.50 7.99 11.26
N CYS A 67 -12.36 9.16 10.66
CA CYS A 67 -12.86 10.40 11.22
C CYS A 67 -13.63 11.27 10.22
N SER A 68 -14.42 12.20 10.76
CA SER A 68 -14.89 13.37 10.05
C SER A 68 -13.85 14.49 10.10
N LEU A 69 -13.53 15.05 8.94
CA LEU A 69 -12.62 16.20 8.82
C LEU A 69 -13.21 17.50 9.37
N ARG A 70 -14.50 17.51 9.72
CA ARG A 70 -15.17 18.67 10.36
C ARG A 70 -15.03 18.67 11.88
N GLN A 71 -14.63 17.54 12.47
CA GLN A 71 -14.50 17.38 13.91
C GLN A 71 -13.03 17.47 14.30
N LEU A 72 -12.62 18.65 14.81
CA LEU A 72 -11.23 18.90 15.19
C LEU A 72 -10.66 17.84 16.15
N PRO A 73 -11.39 17.37 17.20
CA PRO A 73 -10.86 16.34 18.09
C PRO A 73 -10.54 15.01 17.38
N GLU A 74 -11.35 14.62 16.38
CA GLU A 74 -11.11 13.38 15.64
C GLU A 74 -9.93 13.52 14.66
N VAL A 75 -9.77 14.70 14.06
CA VAL A 75 -8.61 15.03 13.22
C VAL A 75 -7.32 15.01 14.04
N GLU A 76 -7.36 15.54 15.27
CA GLU A 76 -6.23 15.49 16.20
C GLU A 76 -5.83 14.05 16.55
N SER A 77 -6.82 13.19 16.78
CA SER A 77 -6.60 11.75 17.02
C SER A 77 -5.94 11.06 15.81
N ILE A 78 -6.47 11.25 14.59
CA ILE A 78 -5.85 10.69 13.37
C ILE A 78 -4.41 11.19 13.20
N ARG A 79 -4.17 12.48 13.44
CA ARG A 79 -2.82 13.05 13.31
C ARG A 79 -1.85 12.44 14.33
N SER A 80 -2.32 12.10 15.53
CA SER A 80 -1.50 11.37 16.51
C SER A 80 -1.10 10.00 15.99
N ASN A 81 -2.07 9.20 15.51
CA ASN A 81 -1.78 7.87 14.96
C ASN A 81 -0.79 7.94 13.79
N LEU A 82 -0.96 8.92 12.89
CA LEU A 82 -0.04 9.12 11.76
C LEU A 82 1.38 9.47 12.22
N ARG A 83 1.55 10.19 13.32
CA ARG A 83 2.88 10.49 13.89
C ARG A 83 3.54 9.22 14.40
N ASN A 84 2.79 8.37 15.11
CA ASN A 84 3.29 7.10 15.63
C ASN A 84 3.76 6.20 14.48
N ILE A 85 3.00 6.09 13.38
CA ILE A 85 3.44 5.26 12.26
C ILE A 85 4.67 5.85 11.55
N VAL A 86 4.78 7.19 11.48
CA VAL A 86 5.97 7.86 10.91
C VAL A 86 7.18 7.62 11.81
N GLU A 87 7.04 7.77 13.12
CA GLU A 87 8.11 7.54 14.10
C GLU A 87 8.66 6.12 13.99
N TYR A 88 7.79 5.12 13.95
CA TYR A 88 8.18 3.74 13.69
C TYR A 88 8.87 3.55 12.34
N SER A 89 8.28 4.10 11.28
CA SER A 89 8.77 3.93 9.92
C SER A 89 10.17 4.50 9.74
N LEU A 90 10.47 5.62 10.39
CA LEU A 90 11.78 6.28 10.36
C LEU A 90 12.75 5.74 11.41
N GLY A 91 12.26 5.10 12.46
CA GLY A 91 13.03 4.48 13.54
C GLY A 91 13.39 3.03 13.25
N GLU A 92 12.75 2.12 14.01
CA GLU A 92 13.04 0.69 14.00
C GLU A 92 12.94 0.08 12.60
N ARG A 93 11.86 0.39 11.88
CA ARG A 93 11.63 -0.16 10.54
C ARG A 93 12.74 0.20 9.56
N LEU A 94 13.14 1.47 9.51
CA LEU A 94 14.21 1.92 8.64
C LEU A 94 15.55 1.30 9.04
N SER A 95 15.81 1.14 10.34
CA SER A 95 17.00 0.46 10.85
C SER A 95 17.05 -0.99 10.36
N ASP A 96 15.94 -1.71 10.44
CA ASP A 96 15.85 -3.10 10.00
C ASP A 96 16.02 -3.26 8.50
N ILE A 97 15.38 -2.38 7.70
CA ILE A 97 15.58 -2.37 6.24
C ILE A 97 17.05 -2.14 5.91
N LYS A 98 17.70 -1.15 6.54
CA LYS A 98 19.14 -0.87 6.31
C LYS A 98 20.04 -2.06 6.64
N LYS A 99 19.75 -2.76 7.74
CA LYS A 99 20.49 -3.97 8.13
C LYS A 99 20.31 -5.12 7.13
N ALA A 100 19.14 -5.22 6.49
CA ALA A 100 18.83 -6.27 5.52
C ALA A 100 19.45 -6.04 4.13
N ILE A 101 19.74 -4.79 3.74
CA ILE A 101 20.26 -4.42 2.41
C ILE A 101 21.52 -5.22 2.00
N PRO A 102 22.57 -5.36 2.83
CA PRO A 102 23.78 -6.10 2.44
C PRO A 102 23.51 -7.57 2.13
N SER A 103 22.68 -8.22 2.96
CA SER A 103 22.27 -9.62 2.76
C SER A 103 21.44 -9.77 1.49
N PHE A 104 20.47 -8.88 1.28
CA PHE A 104 19.66 -8.83 0.07
C PHE A 104 20.51 -8.66 -1.20
N ALA A 105 21.46 -7.73 -1.18
CA ALA A 105 22.35 -7.46 -2.32
C ALA A 105 23.21 -8.68 -2.65
N SER A 106 23.69 -9.40 -1.63
CA SER A 106 24.48 -10.62 -1.79
C SER A 106 23.64 -11.75 -2.41
N SER A 107 22.41 -11.97 -1.92
CA SER A 107 21.48 -12.95 -2.47
C SER A 107 21.07 -12.63 -3.91
N LYS A 108 20.88 -11.34 -4.24
CA LYS A 108 20.60 -10.89 -5.60
C LYS A 108 21.75 -11.17 -6.54
N ALA A 109 23.00 -10.91 -6.13
CA ALA A 109 24.18 -11.19 -6.93
C ALA A 109 24.36 -12.70 -7.21
N GLN A 110 23.86 -13.56 -6.33
CA GLN A 110 23.88 -15.02 -6.50
C GLN A 110 22.76 -15.55 -7.42
N GLY A 111 21.90 -14.68 -7.96
CA GLY A 111 20.78 -15.08 -8.84
C GLY A 111 19.64 -15.81 -8.12
N SER A 112 19.60 -15.75 -6.79
CA SER A 112 18.53 -16.38 -5.98
C SER A 112 17.21 -15.60 -6.00
N VAL A 113 17.22 -14.37 -6.50
CA VAL A 113 16.05 -13.51 -6.63
C VAL A 113 15.59 -13.59 -8.09
N PRO A 114 14.27 -13.73 -8.36
CA PRO A 114 13.75 -13.63 -9.72
C PRO A 114 14.21 -12.32 -10.36
N THR A 115 15.10 -12.42 -11.35
CA THR A 115 15.43 -11.30 -12.22
C THR A 115 14.16 -10.97 -12.98
N ILE A 116 13.57 -9.79 -12.73
CA ILE A 116 12.60 -9.23 -13.68
C ILE A 116 13.35 -9.18 -15.01
N PRO A 117 12.90 -9.89 -16.06
CA PRO A 117 13.57 -9.84 -17.34
C PRO A 117 13.64 -8.38 -17.76
N GLU A 118 14.84 -7.85 -17.91
CA GLU A 118 15.02 -6.71 -18.80
C GLU A 118 14.86 -7.30 -20.19
N ASP A 119 13.63 -7.23 -20.73
CA ASP A 119 13.36 -7.68 -22.08
C ASP A 119 14.28 -6.89 -23.03
N ASP A 120 15.23 -7.61 -23.61
CA ASP A 120 16.00 -7.21 -24.79
C ASP A 120 15.00 -6.89 -25.91
N CYS A 121 14.74 -5.59 -26.09
CA CYS A 121 13.96 -5.06 -27.19
C CYS A 121 14.75 -5.29 -28.49
N THR A 122 14.54 -6.45 -29.10
CA THR A 122 15.01 -6.71 -30.45
C THR A 122 14.14 -5.92 -31.43
N THR A 123 14.73 -4.84 -31.93
CA THR A 123 14.41 -4.07 -33.13
C THR A 123 13.50 -4.79 -34.13
N THR A 124 12.22 -4.41 -34.16
CA THR A 124 11.44 -4.39 -35.41
C THR A 124 10.88 -2.97 -35.60
N SER A 125 11.38 -2.34 -36.66
CA SER A 125 11.12 -0.98 -37.15
C SER A 125 9.66 -0.51 -37.04
N ALA A 126 9.43 0.51 -36.22
CA ALA A 126 8.52 1.63 -36.51
C ALA A 126 9.06 2.91 -35.82
N SER A 127 8.93 4.04 -36.51
CA SER A 127 9.57 5.36 -36.36
C SER A 127 9.89 5.92 -34.96
N PRO A 128 10.90 6.81 -34.85
CA PRO A 128 11.53 7.18 -33.58
C PRO A 128 10.68 8.20 -32.80
N VAL A 129 10.43 7.90 -31.53
CA VAL A 129 9.95 8.89 -30.55
C VAL A 129 11.15 9.27 -29.68
N PRO A 130 11.49 10.55 -29.53
CA PRO A 130 12.70 10.96 -28.83
C PRO A 130 12.62 10.61 -27.34
N PHE A 131 13.71 9.99 -26.89
CA PHE A 131 14.01 9.63 -25.51
C PHE A 131 14.13 10.89 -24.64
N VAL A 132 13.34 10.98 -23.58
CA VAL A 132 13.50 11.99 -22.52
C VAL A 132 13.86 11.27 -21.22
N PRO A 133 15.12 11.32 -20.76
CA PRO A 133 15.51 10.75 -19.48
C PRO A 133 15.23 11.77 -18.37
N LYS A 134 14.05 11.70 -17.76
CA LYS A 134 13.77 12.24 -16.42
C LYS A 134 12.38 11.81 -15.94
N PHE A 135 12.32 10.78 -15.10
CA PHE A 135 11.18 10.62 -14.21
C PHE A 135 11.28 11.73 -13.15
N GLN A 136 10.58 12.83 -13.40
CA GLN A 136 10.43 13.92 -12.45
C GLN A 136 8.98 13.85 -11.96
N PHE A 137 8.79 13.79 -10.64
CA PHE A 137 7.46 13.87 -10.04
C PHE A 137 6.80 15.18 -10.49
N ALA A 138 5.82 15.08 -11.38
CA ALA A 138 4.98 16.21 -11.74
C ALA A 138 3.99 16.46 -10.59
N PHE A 139 3.95 17.70 -10.10
CA PHE A 139 2.93 18.15 -9.16
C PHE A 139 1.52 17.93 -9.76
N PRO A 140 0.51 17.61 -8.93
CA PRO A 140 -0.82 17.28 -9.43
C PRO A 140 -1.43 18.45 -10.20
N ILE A 141 -1.77 18.21 -11.46
CA ILE A 141 -2.51 19.13 -12.32
C ILE A 141 -3.97 19.12 -11.84
N THR A 142 -4.45 20.22 -11.26
CA THR A 142 -5.88 20.45 -11.05
C THR A 142 -6.60 20.51 -12.40
N PRO A 143 -7.67 19.73 -12.63
CA PRO A 143 -8.42 19.83 -13.88
C PRO A 143 -9.27 21.11 -13.88
N SER A 144 -8.96 22.00 -14.83
CA SER A 144 -9.84 23.08 -15.26
C SER A 144 -11.05 22.53 -16.00
N SER A 145 -12.15 23.25 -15.87
CA SER A 145 -13.53 22.90 -16.20
C SER A 145 -13.87 22.56 -17.66
N LEU A 146 -15.03 21.88 -17.80
CA LEU A 146 -15.99 21.85 -18.93
C LEU A 146 -15.69 20.89 -20.09
N GLN A 147 -16.54 19.88 -20.30
CA GLN A 147 -17.78 19.99 -21.08
C GLN A 147 -18.59 18.69 -20.99
N SER A 148 -19.92 18.84 -20.86
CA SER A 148 -20.87 17.74 -20.83
C SER A 148 -21.04 17.15 -22.23
N SER A 149 -21.01 15.82 -22.35
CA SER A 149 -21.68 15.12 -23.44
C SER A 149 -22.47 13.96 -22.88
N SER A 150 -23.79 14.05 -23.05
CA SER A 150 -24.75 13.02 -22.67
C SER A 150 -24.72 11.87 -23.68
N VAL A 151 -24.45 10.66 -23.23
CA VAL A 151 -24.78 9.43 -23.98
C VAL A 151 -25.44 8.45 -23.02
N ALA A 152 -26.61 7.97 -23.42
CA ALA A 152 -27.51 7.14 -22.64
C ALA A 152 -27.19 5.64 -22.79
N GLY A 153 -27.26 4.93 -21.65
CA GLY A 153 -27.57 3.50 -21.52
C GLY A 153 -26.36 2.56 -21.26
N PRO A 154 -26.57 1.33 -20.73
CA PRO A 154 -27.75 0.76 -20.06
C PRO A 154 -27.50 0.41 -18.57
N LYS A 155 -28.59 0.11 -17.84
CA LYS A 155 -28.61 -0.27 -16.42
C LYS A 155 -27.82 -1.57 -16.17
N SER A 156 -26.83 -1.53 -15.29
CA SER A 156 -26.21 -2.72 -14.69
C SER A 156 -26.62 -2.83 -13.23
N VAL A 157 -27.19 -3.97 -12.88
CA VAL A 157 -27.70 -4.34 -11.56
C VAL A 157 -26.51 -4.69 -10.67
N ILE A 158 -26.29 -3.92 -9.60
CA ILE A 158 -25.33 -4.26 -8.55
C ILE A 158 -26.10 -5.04 -7.47
N SER A 159 -25.82 -6.34 -7.36
CA SER A 159 -26.22 -7.17 -6.22
C SER A 159 -25.21 -7.01 -5.09
N GLU A 160 -25.70 -6.71 -3.88
CA GLU A 160 -24.93 -6.71 -2.62
C GLU A 160 -24.30 -8.09 -2.35
N PRO A 161 -23.07 -8.19 -1.85
CA PRO A 161 -22.57 -9.44 -1.29
C PRO A 161 -23.04 -9.59 0.15
N THR A 162 -23.95 -10.54 0.33
CA THR A 162 -24.39 -11.13 1.59
C THR A 162 -23.21 -11.61 2.43
N SER A 163 -23.28 -11.28 3.73
CA SER A 163 -22.45 -11.82 4.81
C SER A 163 -22.31 -13.34 4.73
N HIS A 164 -21.09 -13.82 4.50
CA HIS A 164 -20.72 -15.21 4.75
C HIS A 164 -19.52 -15.27 5.69
N ASN A 165 -19.79 -15.79 6.90
CA ASN A 165 -18.85 -16.11 7.96
C ASN A 165 -17.70 -16.99 7.46
N ILE A 166 -16.46 -16.55 7.70
CA ILE A 166 -15.24 -17.36 7.60
C ILE A 166 -14.70 -17.55 9.04
N PRO A 167 -14.20 -18.74 9.42
CA PRO A 167 -13.84 -19.05 10.79
C PRO A 167 -12.67 -18.21 11.31
N ASP A 168 -12.76 -17.83 12.59
CA ASP A 168 -11.74 -17.10 13.33
C ASP A 168 -10.36 -17.76 13.27
N LEU A 169 -9.37 -16.97 12.83
CA LEU A 169 -7.93 -17.23 12.96
C LEU A 169 -7.34 -16.20 13.95
N PRO A 170 -6.22 -16.52 14.63
CA PRO A 170 -5.98 -16.10 16.01
C PRO A 170 -5.82 -14.58 16.19
N VAL A 171 -6.66 -14.04 17.08
CA VAL A 171 -6.82 -12.62 17.47
C VAL A 171 -5.54 -12.00 18.08
N ALA A 172 -4.51 -12.79 18.40
CA ALA A 172 -3.33 -12.36 19.13
C ALA A 172 -2.42 -11.41 18.33
N ASP A 173 -2.18 -11.68 17.04
CA ASP A 173 -1.31 -10.84 16.20
C ASP A 173 -2.00 -9.55 15.74
N ARG A 174 -3.32 -9.58 15.53
CA ARG A 174 -4.11 -8.39 15.15
C ARG A 174 -4.13 -7.34 16.26
N ARG A 175 -4.30 -7.77 17.51
CA ARG A 175 -4.25 -6.86 18.67
C ARG A 175 -2.87 -6.24 18.85
N GLY A 176 -1.80 -6.96 18.51
CA GLY A 176 -0.45 -6.42 18.52
C GLY A 176 -0.28 -5.26 17.54
N LEU A 177 -0.75 -5.43 16.30
CA LEU A 177 -0.65 -4.40 15.26
C LEU A 177 -1.54 -3.18 15.55
N GLN A 178 -2.77 -3.40 16.02
CA GLN A 178 -3.67 -2.31 16.42
C GLN A 178 -3.15 -1.57 17.65
N ALA A 179 -2.73 -2.30 18.70
CA ALA A 179 -2.17 -1.70 19.91
C ALA A 179 -0.86 -0.96 19.63
N PHE A 180 -0.06 -1.44 18.69
CA PHE A 180 1.14 -0.77 18.21
C PHE A 180 0.82 0.58 17.58
N ILE A 181 -0.23 0.65 16.74
CA ILE A 181 -0.62 1.90 16.09
C ILE A 181 -1.23 2.90 17.10
N GLU A 182 -1.95 2.40 18.09
CA GLU A 182 -2.64 3.23 19.09
C GLU A 182 -1.74 3.69 20.25
N ASN A 183 -0.69 2.94 20.61
CA ASN A 183 0.15 3.18 21.80
C ASN A 183 1.65 3.32 21.52
N GLY A 184 2.07 3.21 20.26
CA GLY A 184 3.46 3.39 19.82
C GLY A 184 3.92 4.84 19.85
#